data_AF-A0AAE7RCL8-F1
#
_entry.id   AF-A0AAE7RCL8-F1
#
_cell.length_a   1.000
_cell.length_b   1.000
_cell.length_c   1.000
_cell.angle_alpha   90.00
_cell.angle_beta   90.00
_cell.angle_gamma   90.00
#
_symmetry.space_group_name_H-M   'P 1'
#
loop_
_entity.id
_entity.type
_entity.pdbx_description
1 polymer ?
#
loop_
_entity_poly.entity_id
_entity_poly.type
_entity_poly.pdbx_seq_one_letter_code
_entity_poly.pdbx_strand_id
1 'polypeptide(L)'
;MPSPHLPRWLTGEQAESLTRMKWAFLLMAGLSIYSMVGQGAEYAKAPLSGIAWMIGIAIFGFFAVAASRREGVRVVAQYMQGMHGVRRVLVFTVLLWATVIASAHVTRIVVDMIRDNTVSDYSYQFGVAGTPTTVFIVATVILFFVVSVLGRSALSTPEGVTRQHMRGSNFASRESYLAELEKRYPERPPAPEIAGVPFPPGHERMHTAIAASTGAGKTTALRGLLETIRARGDRAIVLDNNSEFMRAFRQDGDFILSPFHEETVGWRLSNEARDLYDWDRLASGFVPEGNGNSAEWHDMAKSLFGAVGAGLFEVYDGKFTNAELQRVLIAAEAEELAPLVSGTTAEVLAASDDYNARRLQSVRMSFIANLKAWRYVKDGDFSLRDWIASDTSEWMFLPYSDYEMTLARDLLAAWVDIMVTSALNRREGPAPLRTTWIIVDELNSLGEIPALLVGATRLRKAGVAIVVAVQDFAQLRETYSDNRAETLMNNFSNKLVLRTTEGNAAEYLSKQLGDREMQEDHTSFGTGGGGSLTYSTNIVMERLVLPSEIQKLPDLEGYLNFAGDWPIIKVRVPLPQ
;
A
#
# COMPACT_ATOMS: atom_id res chain seq x y z
N MET A 1 -69.48 -18.14 -26.52
CA MET A 1 -68.15 -18.56 -27.03
C MET A 1 -67.19 -17.42 -26.86
N PRO A 2 -65.98 -17.61 -26.31
CA PRO A 2 -65.01 -16.54 -26.18
C PRO A 2 -64.44 -16.17 -27.56
N SER A 3 -64.23 -14.88 -27.80
CA SER A 3 -63.54 -14.36 -28.98
C SER A 3 -62.08 -14.82 -29.04
N PRO A 4 -61.50 -15.08 -30.22
CA PRO A 4 -60.08 -15.38 -30.33
C PRO A 4 -59.27 -14.13 -29.98
N HIS A 5 -58.59 -14.16 -28.83
CA HIS A 5 -57.65 -13.11 -28.45
C HIS A 5 -56.42 -13.19 -29.37
N LEU A 6 -56.13 -12.11 -30.08
CA LEU A 6 -54.85 -11.93 -30.76
C LEU A 6 -53.70 -11.97 -29.74
N PRO A 7 -52.54 -12.56 -30.08
CA PRO A 7 -51.43 -12.71 -29.15
C PRO A 7 -50.82 -11.35 -28.76
N ARG A 8 -50.54 -11.16 -27.46
CA ARG A 8 -50.12 -9.90 -26.81
C ARG A 8 -48.89 -9.18 -27.40
N TRP A 9 -48.13 -9.80 -28.31
CA TRP A 9 -47.04 -9.12 -29.03
C TRP A 9 -47.53 -8.12 -30.09
N LEU A 10 -48.84 -8.14 -30.42
CA LEU A 10 -49.45 -7.20 -31.36
C LEU A 10 -49.91 -5.88 -30.72
N THR A 11 -50.05 -5.81 -29.39
CA THR A 11 -50.78 -4.71 -28.70
C THR A 11 -49.90 -3.76 -27.87
N GLY A 12 -48.57 -3.81 -28.01
CA GLY A 12 -47.66 -2.95 -27.22
C GLY A 12 -47.24 -1.67 -27.93
N GLU A 13 -47.51 -0.52 -27.30
CA GLU A 13 -46.87 0.77 -27.59
C GLU A 13 -45.39 0.70 -27.21
N GLN A 14 -44.52 0.34 -28.17
CA GLN A 14 -43.07 0.49 -28.01
C GLN A 14 -42.43 1.00 -29.30
N ALA A 15 -41.68 2.09 -29.13
CA ALA A 15 -40.89 2.85 -30.08
C ALA A 15 -41.64 3.32 -31.35
N GLU A 16 -41.70 4.64 -31.50
CA GLU A 16 -42.25 5.33 -32.67
C GLU A 16 -41.63 4.81 -33.98
N SER A 17 -40.37 4.38 -33.95
CA SER A 17 -39.61 3.76 -35.05
C SER A 17 -40.11 2.36 -35.42
N LEU A 18 -40.36 1.48 -34.45
CA LEU A 18 -40.95 0.15 -34.65
C LEU A 18 -42.38 0.27 -35.17
N THR A 19 -43.12 1.27 -34.69
CA THR A 19 -44.48 1.56 -35.18
C THR A 19 -44.44 2.07 -36.62
N ARG A 20 -43.52 2.97 -36.97
CA ARG A 20 -43.29 3.42 -38.36
C ARG A 20 -42.80 2.30 -39.28
N MET A 21 -41.98 1.37 -38.78
CA MET A 21 -41.55 0.17 -39.53
C MET A 21 -42.69 -0.83 -39.73
N LYS A 22 -43.56 -1.03 -38.74
CA LYS A 22 -44.81 -1.81 -38.90
C LYS A 22 -45.67 -1.22 -40.00
N TRP A 23 -45.85 0.09 -40.02
CA TRP A 23 -46.61 0.77 -41.08
C TRP A 23 -45.93 0.69 -42.44
N ALA A 24 -44.61 0.79 -42.53
CA ALA A 24 -43.87 0.61 -43.78
C ALA A 24 -43.97 -0.83 -44.32
N PHE A 25 -43.94 -1.84 -43.44
CA PHE A 25 -44.15 -3.24 -43.81
C PHE A 25 -45.59 -3.50 -44.28
N LEU A 26 -46.60 -2.97 -43.57
CA LEU A 26 -48.00 -3.06 -43.98
C LEU A 26 -48.27 -2.32 -45.29
N LEU A 27 -47.61 -1.19 -45.53
CA LEU A 27 -47.65 -0.46 -46.80
C LEU A 27 -47.04 -1.28 -47.93
N MET A 28 -45.89 -1.94 -47.70
CA MET A 28 -45.26 -2.84 -48.67
C MET A 28 -46.15 -4.04 -48.99
N ALA A 29 -46.74 -4.67 -47.97
CA ALA A 29 -47.69 -5.76 -48.14
C ALA A 29 -48.95 -5.29 -48.91
N GLY A 30 -49.48 -4.11 -48.57
CA GLY A 30 -50.60 -3.49 -49.25
C GLY A 30 -50.32 -3.13 -50.72
N LEU A 31 -49.14 -2.59 -51.02
CA LEU A 31 -48.69 -2.31 -52.39
C LEU A 31 -48.48 -3.60 -53.20
N SER A 32 -48.03 -4.67 -52.54
CA SER A 32 -47.88 -5.99 -53.15
C SER A 32 -49.24 -6.62 -53.47
N ILE A 33 -50.23 -6.45 -52.59
CA ILE A 33 -51.62 -6.89 -52.81
C ILE A 33 -52.31 -6.01 -53.88
N TYR A 34 -52.09 -4.69 -53.87
CA TYR A 34 -52.60 -3.77 -54.90
C TYR A 34 -52.04 -4.09 -56.29
N SER A 35 -50.75 -4.44 -56.38
CA SER A 35 -50.13 -4.97 -57.59
C SER A 35 -50.79 -6.27 -58.07
N MET A 36 -51.26 -7.10 -57.15
CA MET A 36 -51.87 -8.40 -57.44
C MET A 36 -53.34 -8.26 -57.88
N VAL A 37 -54.09 -7.33 -57.28
CA VAL A 37 -55.52 -7.08 -57.57
C VAL A 37 -55.71 -6.13 -58.77
N GLY A 38 -54.80 -5.17 -58.98
CA GLY A 38 -54.84 -4.23 -60.10
C GLY A 38 -54.60 -4.85 -61.47
N GLN A 39 -54.16 -6.11 -61.55
CA GLN A 39 -53.98 -6.85 -62.81
C GLN A 39 -55.28 -7.44 -63.36
N GLY A 40 -56.40 -7.36 -62.61
CA GLY A 40 -57.72 -7.72 -63.14
C GLY A 40 -58.31 -6.70 -64.11
N ALA A 41 -57.71 -5.51 -64.24
CA ALA A 41 -58.24 -4.41 -65.06
C ALA A 41 -57.15 -3.82 -65.98
N GLU A 42 -57.16 -4.31 -67.22
CA GLU A 42 -56.46 -3.81 -68.43
C GLU A 42 -54.92 -3.76 -68.43
N TYR A 43 -54.37 -4.37 -69.50
CA TYR A 43 -52.96 -4.63 -69.81
C TYR A 43 -52.04 -3.39 -69.94
N ALA A 44 -52.52 -2.16 -69.73
CA ALA A 44 -51.78 -0.94 -70.02
C ALA A 44 -50.98 -0.33 -68.83
N LYS A 45 -50.97 -0.95 -67.65
CA LYS A 45 -50.34 -0.35 -66.43
C LYS A 45 -49.20 -1.15 -65.78
N ALA A 46 -48.62 -2.13 -66.46
CA ALA A 46 -47.50 -2.93 -65.95
C ALA A 46 -46.21 -2.15 -65.57
N PRO A 47 -45.78 -1.07 -66.27
CA PRO A 47 -44.55 -0.37 -65.87
C PRO A 47 -44.73 0.53 -64.63
N LEU A 48 -45.95 0.94 -64.29
CA LEU A 48 -46.22 1.80 -63.13
C LEU A 48 -46.18 1.02 -61.79
N SER A 49 -46.51 -0.28 -61.79
CA SER A 49 -46.43 -1.11 -60.58
C SER A 49 -44.99 -1.44 -60.18
N GLY A 50 -44.09 -1.69 -61.15
CA GLY A 50 -42.67 -1.89 -60.88
C GLY A 50 -41.96 -0.64 -60.33
N ILE A 51 -42.33 0.55 -60.82
CA ILE A 51 -41.81 1.83 -60.31
C ILE A 51 -42.33 2.09 -58.88
N ALA A 52 -43.61 1.84 -58.60
CA ALA A 52 -44.15 1.95 -57.24
C ALA A 52 -43.46 0.99 -56.26
N TRP A 53 -43.05 -0.20 -56.73
CA TRP A 53 -42.33 -1.20 -55.94
C TRP A 53 -40.88 -0.78 -55.64
N MET A 54 -40.16 -0.25 -56.64
CA MET A 54 -38.82 0.31 -56.47
C MET A 54 -38.81 1.49 -55.48
N ILE A 55 -39.82 2.36 -55.55
CA ILE A 55 -40.00 3.47 -54.60
C ILE A 55 -40.31 2.93 -53.19
N GLY A 56 -41.15 1.89 -53.07
CA GLY A 56 -41.44 1.22 -51.80
C GLY A 56 -40.19 0.64 -51.13
N ILE A 57 -39.32 -0.03 -51.90
CA ILE A 57 -38.04 -0.57 -51.41
C ILE A 57 -37.07 0.54 -51.02
N ALA A 58 -36.97 1.62 -51.80
CA ALA A 58 -36.10 2.74 -51.50
C ALA A 58 -36.52 3.46 -50.21
N ILE A 59 -37.83 3.69 -50.04
CA ILE A 59 -38.42 4.29 -48.83
C ILE A 59 -38.22 3.36 -47.63
N PHE A 60 -38.47 2.06 -47.78
CA PHE A 60 -38.27 1.09 -46.71
C PHE A 60 -36.78 0.98 -46.31
N GLY A 61 -35.87 0.92 -47.28
CA GLY A 61 -34.42 0.91 -47.06
C GLY A 61 -33.95 2.17 -46.33
N PHE A 62 -34.47 3.34 -46.72
CA PHE A 62 -34.18 4.61 -46.05
C PHE A 62 -34.62 4.61 -44.58
N PHE A 63 -35.85 4.16 -44.30
CA PHE A 63 -36.35 4.08 -42.92
C PHE A 63 -35.68 2.97 -42.09
N ALA A 64 -35.30 1.85 -42.71
CA ALA A 64 -34.55 0.78 -42.06
C ALA A 64 -33.13 1.22 -41.68
N VAL A 65 -32.45 1.99 -42.54
CA VAL A 65 -31.13 2.57 -42.24
C VAL A 65 -31.23 3.71 -41.22
N ALA A 66 -32.26 4.55 -41.30
CA ALA A 66 -32.50 5.61 -40.32
C ALA A 66 -32.82 5.04 -38.93
N ALA A 67 -33.58 3.94 -38.88
CA ALA A 67 -33.84 3.23 -37.64
C ALA A 67 -32.60 2.45 -37.15
N SER A 68 -31.81 1.83 -38.03
CA SER A 68 -30.57 1.16 -37.61
C SER A 68 -29.54 2.14 -37.02
N ARG A 69 -29.51 3.39 -37.48
CA ARG A 69 -28.65 4.45 -36.90
C ARG A 69 -29.12 4.96 -35.54
N ARG A 70 -30.43 4.96 -35.23
CA ARG A 70 -30.97 5.44 -33.94
C ARG A 70 -31.21 4.32 -32.92
N GLU A 71 -31.78 3.20 -33.35
CA GLU A 71 -31.94 1.99 -32.52
C GLU A 71 -30.61 1.26 -32.37
N GLY A 72 -29.75 1.19 -33.39
CA GLY A 72 -28.48 0.45 -33.30
C GLY A 72 -27.56 0.99 -32.21
N VAL A 73 -27.52 2.31 -32.01
CA VAL A 73 -26.76 2.93 -30.90
C VAL A 73 -27.39 2.60 -29.54
N ARG A 74 -28.72 2.55 -29.45
CA ARG A 74 -29.46 2.21 -28.22
C ARG A 74 -29.40 0.72 -27.89
N VAL A 75 -29.39 -0.14 -28.91
CA VAL A 75 -29.29 -1.60 -28.80
C VAL A 75 -27.85 -2.00 -28.50
N VAL A 76 -26.84 -1.30 -29.02
CA VAL A 76 -25.44 -1.45 -28.59
C VAL A 76 -25.28 -1.01 -27.14
N ALA A 77 -25.96 0.07 -26.71
CA ALA A 77 -25.98 0.50 -25.30
C ALA A 77 -26.71 -0.50 -24.38
N GLN A 78 -27.82 -1.10 -24.83
CA GLN A 78 -28.54 -2.16 -24.08
C GLN A 78 -27.83 -3.51 -24.12
N TYR A 79 -27.02 -3.77 -25.15
CA TYR A 79 -26.11 -4.92 -25.28
C TYR A 79 -24.93 -4.79 -24.31
N MET A 80 -24.39 -3.59 -24.13
CA MET A 80 -23.46 -3.29 -23.02
C MET A 80 -24.11 -3.44 -21.63
N GLN A 81 -25.44 -3.49 -21.55
CA GLN A 81 -26.21 -3.65 -20.31
C GLN A 81 -26.91 -5.03 -20.17
N GLY A 82 -26.59 -6.01 -21.03
CA GLY A 82 -26.83 -7.43 -20.74
C GLY A 82 -28.29 -7.95 -20.76
N MET A 83 -29.22 -7.39 -21.55
CA MET A 83 -30.61 -7.91 -21.62
C MET A 83 -31.02 -8.55 -22.98
N HIS A 84 -31.88 -9.58 -22.87
CA HIS A 84 -32.66 -10.45 -23.79
C HIS A 84 -32.97 -10.08 -25.28
N GLY A 85 -32.37 -9.07 -25.90
CA GLY A 85 -32.68 -8.63 -27.27
C GLY A 85 -32.21 -9.58 -28.39
N VAL A 86 -31.21 -10.42 -28.13
CA VAL A 86 -30.49 -11.19 -29.17
C VAL A 86 -31.38 -12.21 -29.88
N ARG A 87 -32.23 -12.95 -29.15
CA ARG A 87 -33.17 -13.92 -29.76
C ARG A 87 -34.16 -13.27 -30.72
N ARG A 88 -34.64 -12.06 -30.41
CA ARG A 88 -35.60 -11.33 -31.26
C ARG A 88 -34.96 -10.85 -32.55
N VAL A 89 -33.71 -10.38 -32.48
CA VAL A 89 -32.94 -9.96 -33.65
C VAL A 89 -32.62 -11.14 -34.57
N LEU A 90 -32.23 -12.29 -34.02
CA LEU A 90 -31.98 -13.51 -34.80
C LEU A 90 -33.24 -14.01 -35.53
N VAL A 91 -34.38 -14.11 -34.82
CA VAL A 91 -35.65 -14.53 -35.43
C VAL A 91 -36.11 -13.54 -36.49
N PHE A 92 -35.99 -12.24 -36.24
CA PHE A 92 -36.34 -11.21 -37.23
C PHE A 92 -35.46 -11.27 -38.48
N THR A 93 -34.15 -11.52 -38.32
CA THR A 93 -33.20 -11.63 -39.44
C THR A 93 -33.51 -12.85 -40.31
N VAL A 94 -33.88 -13.99 -39.69
CA VAL A 94 -34.30 -15.21 -40.41
C VAL A 94 -35.63 -14.98 -41.17
N LEU A 95 -36.59 -14.30 -40.56
CA LEU A 95 -37.87 -13.96 -41.22
C LEU A 95 -37.68 -13.00 -42.39
N LEU A 96 -36.82 -11.99 -42.24
CA LEU A 96 -36.47 -11.06 -43.33
C LEU A 96 -35.81 -11.82 -44.49
N TRP A 97 -34.87 -12.72 -44.20
CA TRP A 97 -34.22 -13.59 -45.19
C TRP A 97 -35.23 -14.44 -45.97
N ALA A 98 -36.15 -15.11 -45.27
CA ALA A 98 -37.20 -15.93 -45.90
C ALA A 98 -38.12 -15.08 -46.80
N THR A 99 -38.45 -13.86 -46.38
CA THR A 99 -39.33 -12.95 -47.13
C THR A 99 -38.67 -12.46 -48.42
N VAL A 100 -37.38 -12.13 -48.38
CA VAL A 100 -36.60 -11.68 -49.54
C VAL A 100 -36.51 -12.80 -50.60
N ILE A 101 -36.29 -14.04 -50.18
CA ILE A 101 -36.24 -15.21 -51.07
C ILE A 101 -37.61 -15.49 -51.70
N ALA A 102 -38.66 -15.50 -50.88
CA ALA A 102 -40.03 -15.69 -51.37
C ALA A 102 -40.40 -14.63 -52.41
N SER A 103 -40.06 -13.36 -52.16
CA SER A 103 -40.31 -12.25 -53.09
C SER A 103 -39.56 -12.42 -54.42
N ALA A 104 -38.31 -12.89 -54.39
CA ALA A 104 -37.54 -13.12 -55.61
C ALA A 104 -38.13 -14.26 -56.46
N HIS A 105 -38.61 -15.33 -55.84
CA HIS A 105 -39.28 -16.43 -56.53
C HIS A 105 -40.64 -16.04 -57.11
N VAL A 106 -41.45 -15.28 -56.37
CA VAL A 106 -42.73 -14.77 -56.87
C VAL A 106 -42.51 -13.84 -58.07
N THR A 107 -41.50 -12.97 -58.01
CA THR A 107 -41.16 -12.07 -59.13
C THR A 107 -40.80 -12.88 -60.38
N ARG A 108 -40.02 -13.96 -60.25
CA ARG A 108 -39.70 -14.84 -61.36
C ARG A 108 -40.95 -15.50 -61.97
N ILE A 109 -41.83 -16.05 -61.14
CA ILE A 109 -43.07 -16.69 -61.60
C ILE A 109 -43.93 -15.70 -62.38
N VAL A 110 -44.11 -14.48 -61.87
CA VAL A 110 -44.91 -13.44 -62.52
C VAL A 110 -44.31 -13.05 -63.87
N VAL A 111 -42.98 -12.91 -63.95
CA VAL A 111 -42.33 -12.57 -65.22
C VAL A 111 -42.41 -13.73 -66.22
N ASP A 112 -42.22 -14.98 -65.77
CA ASP A 112 -42.39 -16.18 -66.62
C ASP A 112 -43.82 -16.30 -67.17
N MET A 113 -44.85 -15.86 -66.43
CA MET A 113 -46.25 -15.86 -66.89
C MET A 113 -46.55 -14.78 -67.94
N ILE A 114 -45.79 -13.68 -67.96
CA ILE A 114 -46.00 -12.54 -68.88
C ILE A 114 -45.14 -12.68 -70.13
N ARG A 115 -44.09 -13.51 -70.09
CA ARG A 115 -43.11 -13.63 -71.17
C ARG A 115 -43.64 -14.42 -72.36
N ASP A 116 -43.36 -13.90 -73.56
CA ASP A 116 -43.49 -14.66 -74.80
C ASP A 116 -42.34 -15.66 -74.94
N ASN A 117 -42.64 -16.95 -74.87
CA ASN A 117 -41.66 -18.03 -74.86
C ASN A 117 -40.97 -18.27 -76.22
N THR A 118 -41.27 -17.47 -77.24
CA THR A 118 -40.69 -17.59 -78.58
C THR A 118 -39.41 -16.76 -78.79
N VAL A 119 -39.07 -15.85 -77.87
CA VAL A 119 -37.90 -14.94 -78.01
C VAL A 119 -36.78 -15.32 -77.02
N SER A 120 -35.61 -15.71 -77.55
CA SER A 120 -34.40 -15.96 -76.74
C SER A 120 -33.62 -14.65 -76.50
N ASP A 121 -33.73 -14.10 -75.30
CA ASP A 121 -32.99 -12.90 -74.88
C ASP A 121 -31.94 -13.27 -73.82
N TYR A 122 -30.67 -12.97 -74.11
CA TYR A 122 -29.53 -13.21 -73.22
C TYR A 122 -29.66 -12.40 -71.92
N SER A 123 -30.25 -11.20 -72.01
CA SER A 123 -30.54 -10.31 -70.88
C SER A 123 -31.49 -10.96 -69.87
N TYR A 124 -32.44 -11.77 -70.37
CA TYR A 124 -33.40 -12.47 -69.53
C TYR A 124 -32.77 -13.62 -68.75
N GLN A 125 -31.99 -14.46 -69.45
CA GLN A 125 -31.37 -15.64 -68.83
C GLN A 125 -30.36 -15.25 -67.74
N PHE A 126 -29.57 -14.20 -67.96
CA PHE A 126 -28.62 -13.73 -66.95
C PHE A 126 -29.26 -12.79 -65.92
N GLY A 127 -30.09 -11.85 -66.37
CA GLY A 127 -30.61 -10.78 -65.52
C GLY A 127 -31.80 -11.20 -64.67
N VAL A 128 -32.80 -11.88 -65.24
CA VAL A 128 -34.10 -12.15 -64.61
C VAL A 128 -34.20 -13.59 -64.08
N ALA A 129 -33.72 -14.57 -64.84
CA ALA A 129 -33.73 -15.96 -64.39
C ALA A 129 -32.66 -16.24 -63.29
N GLY A 130 -31.54 -15.49 -63.33
CA GLY A 130 -30.44 -15.59 -62.36
C GLY A 130 -30.58 -14.72 -61.11
N THR A 131 -31.51 -13.75 -61.09
CA THR A 131 -31.69 -12.83 -59.94
C THR A 131 -32.08 -13.56 -58.67
N PRO A 132 -33.03 -14.52 -58.66
CA PRO A 132 -33.44 -15.21 -57.43
C PRO A 132 -32.29 -15.98 -56.79
N THR A 133 -31.45 -16.62 -57.61
CA THR A 133 -30.27 -17.36 -57.14
C THR A 133 -29.22 -16.40 -56.57
N THR A 134 -28.99 -15.26 -57.21
CA THR A 134 -28.05 -14.24 -56.75
C THR A 134 -28.51 -13.62 -55.42
N VAL A 135 -29.80 -13.26 -55.33
CA VAL A 135 -30.42 -12.72 -54.11
C VAL A 135 -30.37 -13.75 -52.97
N PHE A 136 -30.64 -15.03 -53.27
CA PHE A 136 -30.52 -16.11 -52.29
C PHE A 136 -29.09 -16.23 -51.74
N ILE A 137 -28.07 -16.23 -52.61
CA ILE A 137 -26.66 -16.35 -52.20
C ILE A 137 -26.26 -15.15 -51.33
N VAL A 138 -26.54 -13.92 -51.78
CA VAL A 138 -26.19 -12.70 -51.04
C VAL A 138 -26.89 -12.64 -49.68
N ALA A 139 -28.20 -12.93 -49.65
CA ALA A 139 -28.97 -12.93 -48.40
C ALA A 139 -28.45 -14.00 -47.42
N THR A 140 -28.06 -15.18 -47.93
CA THR A 140 -27.52 -16.28 -47.11
C THR A 140 -26.14 -15.95 -46.53
N VAL A 141 -25.26 -15.31 -47.32
CA VAL A 141 -23.95 -14.84 -46.83
C VAL A 141 -24.12 -13.77 -45.75
N ILE A 142 -25.05 -12.83 -45.93
CA ILE A 142 -25.35 -11.81 -44.92
C ILE A 142 -25.91 -12.45 -43.65
N LEU A 143 -26.85 -13.40 -43.78
CA LEU A 143 -27.41 -14.12 -42.62
C LEU A 143 -26.31 -14.89 -41.88
N PHE A 144 -25.42 -15.59 -42.60
CA PHE A 144 -24.29 -16.29 -42.01
C PHE A 144 -23.35 -15.33 -41.28
N PHE A 145 -23.02 -14.17 -41.87
CA PHE A 145 -22.18 -13.16 -41.22
C PHE A 145 -22.84 -12.60 -39.96
N VAL A 146 -24.13 -12.27 -40.01
CA VAL A 146 -24.89 -11.76 -38.85
C VAL A 146 -24.96 -12.81 -37.74
N VAL A 147 -25.26 -14.07 -38.07
CA VAL A 147 -25.32 -15.18 -37.10
C VAL A 147 -23.95 -15.50 -36.52
N SER A 148 -22.87 -15.46 -37.32
CA SER A 148 -21.51 -15.76 -36.83
C SER A 148 -20.94 -14.64 -35.95
N VAL A 149 -21.19 -13.37 -36.28
CA VAL A 149 -20.74 -12.22 -35.49
C VAL A 149 -21.57 -12.06 -34.21
N LEU A 150 -22.91 -12.10 -34.30
CA LEU A 150 -23.79 -11.97 -33.14
C LEU A 150 -23.83 -13.25 -32.29
N GLY A 151 -23.73 -14.42 -32.92
CA GLY A 151 -23.70 -15.71 -32.22
C GLY A 151 -22.43 -15.88 -31.39
N ARG A 152 -21.26 -15.46 -31.89
CA ARG A 152 -20.02 -15.47 -31.12
C ARG A 152 -20.11 -14.61 -29.86
N SER A 153 -20.77 -13.45 -29.92
CA SER A 153 -20.83 -12.53 -28.78
C SER A 153 -21.97 -12.85 -27.79
N ALA A 154 -22.98 -13.61 -28.22
CA ALA A 154 -24.06 -14.10 -27.37
C ALA A 154 -23.73 -15.43 -26.67
N LEU A 155 -22.89 -16.26 -27.29
CA LEU A 155 -22.35 -17.49 -26.69
C LEU A 155 -21.11 -17.23 -25.82
N SER A 156 -20.61 -16.00 -25.81
CA SER A 156 -19.44 -15.59 -25.03
C SER A 156 -19.79 -14.81 -23.76
N THR A 157 -20.98 -14.95 -23.17
CA THR A 157 -21.16 -14.50 -21.78
C THR A 157 -20.30 -15.40 -20.91
N PRO A 158 -19.14 -14.96 -20.42
CA PRO A 158 -18.29 -15.82 -19.63
C PRO A 158 -19.03 -16.12 -18.33
N GLU A 159 -18.99 -17.35 -17.85
CA GLU A 159 -19.11 -17.59 -16.42
C GLU A 159 -18.06 -16.71 -15.74
N GLY A 160 -18.53 -15.75 -14.95
CA GLY A 160 -17.69 -14.67 -14.47
C GLY A 160 -18.10 -14.29 -13.06
N VAL A 161 -17.09 -14.16 -12.20
CA VAL A 161 -17.22 -13.52 -10.90
C VAL A 161 -16.63 -12.12 -11.06
N THR A 162 -17.47 -11.09 -10.94
CA THR A 162 -16.98 -9.71 -10.84
C THR A 162 -16.82 -9.35 -9.38
N ARG A 163 -15.66 -8.80 -9.00
CA ARG A 163 -15.37 -8.39 -7.63
C ARG A 163 -15.27 -6.87 -7.54
N GLN A 164 -16.00 -6.25 -6.62
CA GLN A 164 -15.96 -4.81 -6.34
C GLN A 164 -15.54 -4.55 -4.89
N HIS A 165 -14.56 -3.68 -4.68
CA HIS A 165 -14.15 -3.25 -3.35
C HIS A 165 -15.21 -2.33 -2.74
N MET A 166 -15.69 -2.66 -1.55
CA MET A 166 -16.72 -1.90 -0.84
C MET A 166 -16.09 -0.97 0.20
N ARG A 167 -15.25 -1.51 1.09
CA ARG A 167 -14.60 -0.77 2.19
C ARG A 167 -13.43 -1.56 2.79
N GLY A 168 -12.67 -0.91 3.66
CA GLY A 168 -11.50 -1.49 4.32
C GLY A 168 -10.22 -1.14 3.59
N SER A 169 -9.17 -1.91 3.85
CA SER A 169 -7.85 -1.68 3.26
C SER A 169 -7.85 -1.98 1.76
N ASN A 170 -7.11 -1.19 0.98
CA ASN A 170 -6.97 -1.44 -0.45
C ASN A 170 -5.56 -1.11 -0.95
N PHE A 171 -5.21 -1.68 -2.10
CA PHE A 171 -3.98 -1.36 -2.80
C PHE A 171 -4.11 -0.12 -3.67
N ALA A 172 -3.05 0.66 -3.74
CA ALA A 172 -2.84 1.65 -4.80
C ALA A 172 -1.54 1.34 -5.57
N SER A 173 -1.52 1.72 -6.85
CA SER A 173 -0.26 1.82 -7.57
C SER A 173 0.55 3.01 -7.06
N ARG A 174 1.86 2.99 -7.28
CA ARG A 174 2.74 4.13 -6.94
C ARG A 174 2.26 5.41 -7.63
N GLU A 175 1.83 5.34 -8.88
CA GLU A 175 1.34 6.49 -9.65
C GLU A 175 0.05 7.06 -9.04
N SER A 176 -0.88 6.20 -8.65
CA SER A 176 -2.13 6.61 -8.00
C SER A 176 -1.86 7.27 -6.64
N TYR A 177 -0.94 6.69 -5.86
CA TYR A 177 -0.49 7.29 -4.61
C TYR A 177 0.14 8.67 -4.83
N LEU A 178 1.06 8.79 -5.78
CA LEU A 178 1.74 10.07 -6.07
C LEU A 178 0.74 11.14 -6.56
N ALA A 179 -0.26 10.75 -7.35
CA ALA A 179 -1.32 11.65 -7.80
C ALA A 179 -2.19 12.14 -6.62
N GLU A 180 -2.56 11.25 -5.70
CA GLU A 180 -3.30 11.64 -4.49
C GLU A 180 -2.44 12.48 -3.53
N LEU A 181 -1.14 12.18 -3.43
CA LEU A 181 -0.19 12.97 -2.65
C LEU A 181 -0.08 14.40 -3.17
N GLU A 182 0.08 14.57 -4.48
CA GLU A 182 0.12 15.87 -5.15
C GLU A 182 -1.19 16.65 -4.97
N LYS A 183 -2.33 15.96 -5.09
CA LYS A 183 -3.66 16.55 -4.89
C LYS A 183 -3.88 17.02 -3.46
N ARG A 184 -3.46 16.25 -2.45
CA ARG A 184 -3.60 16.60 -1.03
C ARG A 184 -2.59 17.67 -0.60
N TYR A 185 -1.40 17.68 -1.21
CA TYR A 185 -0.29 18.57 -0.85
C TYR A 185 0.44 19.12 -2.09
N PRO A 186 -0.17 20.07 -2.83
CA PRO A 186 0.38 20.58 -4.09
C PRO A 186 1.67 21.40 -3.93
N GLU A 187 1.88 22.01 -2.75
CA GLU A 187 3.07 22.81 -2.45
C GLU A 187 4.01 22.08 -1.46
N ARG A 188 4.05 20.74 -1.52
CA ARG A 188 4.86 19.96 -0.58
C ARG A 188 6.36 20.18 -0.80
N PRO A 189 7.15 20.28 0.29
CA PRO A 189 8.60 20.24 0.17
C PRO A 189 9.05 18.84 -0.29
N PRO A 190 10.29 18.71 -0.80
CA PRO A 190 10.91 17.41 -0.99
C PRO A 190 10.81 16.57 0.29
N ALA A 191 10.39 15.31 0.13
CA ALA A 191 10.23 14.37 1.22
C ALA A 191 11.20 13.20 1.03
N PRO A 192 11.82 12.69 2.10
CA PRO A 192 12.55 11.44 2.07
C PRO A 192 11.65 10.33 1.55
N GLU A 193 12.26 9.31 0.96
CA GLU A 193 11.55 8.20 0.36
C GLU A 193 11.96 6.89 1.02
N ILE A 194 10.98 6.03 1.29
CA ILE A 194 11.23 4.66 1.71
C ILE A 194 10.75 3.72 0.61
N ALA A 195 11.64 2.81 0.17
CA ALA A 195 11.39 1.92 -0.97
C ALA A 195 10.93 2.68 -2.26
N GLY A 196 11.49 3.87 -2.50
CA GLY A 196 11.18 4.71 -3.67
C GLY A 196 9.80 5.39 -3.63
N VAL A 197 9.18 5.46 -2.45
CA VAL A 197 7.91 6.15 -2.23
C VAL A 197 8.14 7.28 -1.20
N PRO A 198 7.82 8.54 -1.54
CA PRO A 198 7.99 9.67 -0.63
C PRO A 198 7.04 9.57 0.55
N PHE A 199 7.50 9.94 1.74
CA PHE A 199 6.62 10.10 2.89
C PHE A 199 5.60 11.23 2.64
N PRO A 200 4.33 11.07 3.05
CA PRO A 200 3.42 12.20 3.11
C PRO A 200 3.93 13.23 4.14
N PRO A 201 3.68 14.55 3.92
CA PRO A 201 4.16 15.58 4.84
C PRO A 201 3.83 15.29 6.31
N GLY A 202 4.84 15.34 7.17
CA GLY A 202 4.73 15.12 8.62
C GLY A 202 4.57 13.66 9.04
N HIS A 203 4.44 12.72 8.10
CA HIS A 203 4.35 11.29 8.41
C HIS A 203 5.72 10.68 8.75
N GLU A 204 6.82 11.33 8.36
CA GLU A 204 8.18 10.92 8.76
C GLU A 204 8.28 10.79 10.29
N ARG A 205 7.68 11.76 10.99
CA ARG A 205 7.68 11.88 12.45
C ARG A 205 6.65 10.99 13.14
N MET A 206 5.90 10.19 12.38
CA MET A 206 5.04 9.12 12.93
C MET A 206 5.78 7.76 13.03
N HIS A 207 7.10 7.79 12.81
CA HIS A 207 8.03 6.69 12.96
C HIS A 207 7.76 5.53 11.99
N THR A 208 8.81 4.79 11.64
CA THR A 208 8.71 3.70 10.68
C THR A 208 9.29 2.41 11.23
N ALA A 209 8.54 1.31 11.12
CA ALA A 209 9.06 -0.03 11.35
C ALA A 209 9.25 -0.76 10.02
N ILE A 210 10.41 -1.36 9.82
CA ILE A 210 10.71 -2.25 8.70
C ILE A 210 10.71 -3.68 9.21
N ALA A 211 9.74 -4.47 8.79
CA ALA A 211 9.63 -5.89 9.12
C ALA A 211 10.22 -6.72 7.97
N ALA A 212 11.35 -7.39 8.20
CA ALA A 212 12.09 -8.04 7.12
C ALA A 212 13.02 -9.14 7.62
N SER A 213 12.85 -10.38 7.15
CA SER A 213 13.84 -11.44 7.38
C SER A 213 15.16 -11.16 6.65
N THR A 214 16.22 -11.88 7.04
CA THR A 214 17.55 -11.77 6.40
C THR A 214 17.45 -11.93 4.88
N GLY A 215 18.10 -11.04 4.14
CA GLY A 215 18.12 -11.03 2.68
C GLY A 215 16.87 -10.47 1.99
N ALA A 216 15.82 -10.09 2.74
CA ALA A 216 14.58 -9.58 2.13
C ALA A 216 14.68 -8.16 1.55
N GLY A 217 15.76 -7.41 1.85
CA GLY A 217 15.97 -6.05 1.33
C GLY A 217 16.00 -4.93 2.37
N LYS A 218 16.07 -5.26 3.67
CA LYS A 218 16.13 -4.30 4.79
C LYS A 218 17.19 -3.21 4.57
N THR A 219 18.45 -3.62 4.43
CA THR A 219 19.60 -2.73 4.24
C THR A 219 19.44 -1.86 3.00
N THR A 220 18.95 -2.43 1.90
CA THR A 220 18.67 -1.72 0.64
C THR A 220 17.63 -0.62 0.82
N ALA A 221 16.55 -0.90 1.54
CA ALA A 221 15.51 0.08 1.83
C ALA A 221 16.02 1.22 2.74
N LEU A 222 16.83 0.89 3.76
CA LEU A 222 17.47 1.86 4.63
C LEU A 222 18.48 2.74 3.87
N ARG A 223 19.28 2.16 2.96
CA ARG A 223 20.21 2.91 2.10
C ARG A 223 19.48 3.96 1.25
N GLY A 224 18.40 3.57 0.55
CA GLY A 224 17.61 4.51 -0.24
C GLY A 224 16.97 5.62 0.62
N LEU A 225 16.54 5.28 1.83
CA LEU A 225 16.03 6.27 2.78
C LEU A 225 17.13 7.24 3.22
N LEU A 226 18.30 6.74 3.65
CA LEU A 226 19.43 7.57 4.06
C LEU A 226 19.88 8.52 2.94
N GLU A 227 19.95 8.04 1.69
CA GLU A 227 20.27 8.86 0.53
C GLU A 227 19.33 10.07 0.41
N THR A 228 18.02 9.84 0.52
CA THR A 228 17.02 10.91 0.40
C THR A 228 16.95 11.82 1.64
N ILE A 229 17.22 11.30 2.84
CA ILE A 229 17.42 12.11 4.06
C ILE A 229 18.60 13.07 3.85
N ARG A 230 19.73 12.58 3.33
CA ARG A 230 20.92 13.40 3.09
C ARG A 230 20.64 14.44 2.01
N ALA A 231 20.01 14.05 0.90
CA ALA A 231 19.66 14.95 -0.20
C ALA A 231 18.74 16.10 0.24
N ARG A 232 17.82 15.84 1.19
CA ARG A 232 16.98 16.89 1.79
C ARG A 232 17.76 17.85 2.71
N GLY A 233 18.92 17.42 3.21
CA GLY A 233 19.69 18.16 4.21
C GLY A 233 19.21 17.95 5.64
N ASP A 234 18.52 16.84 5.90
CA ASP A 234 18.16 16.39 7.25
C ASP A 234 19.36 15.80 7.98
N ARG A 235 19.18 15.57 9.29
CA ARG A 235 20.19 14.98 10.18
C ARG A 235 19.85 13.54 10.47
N ALA A 236 20.86 12.69 10.67
CA ALA A 236 20.65 11.33 11.14
C ALA A 236 21.60 10.94 12.27
N ILE A 237 21.07 10.16 13.22
CA ILE A 237 21.79 9.31 14.15
C ILE A 237 21.65 7.89 13.60
N VAL A 238 22.75 7.24 13.25
CA VAL A 238 22.74 5.92 12.60
C VAL A 238 23.42 4.91 13.51
N LEU A 239 22.64 3.99 14.09
CA LEU A 239 23.13 2.84 14.82
C LEU A 239 23.43 1.74 13.80
N ASP A 240 24.72 1.54 13.56
CA ASP A 240 25.21 0.93 12.32
C ASP A 240 25.95 -0.37 12.59
N ASN A 241 25.25 -1.48 12.40
CA ASN A 241 25.85 -2.80 12.51
C ASN A 241 26.88 -3.01 11.38
N ASN A 242 28.09 -3.40 11.75
CA ASN A 242 29.22 -3.64 10.86
C ASN A 242 29.64 -2.43 10.01
N SER A 243 29.26 -1.21 10.45
CA SER A 243 29.67 0.06 9.85
C SER A 243 29.31 0.21 8.35
N GLU A 244 28.22 -0.41 7.91
CA GLU A 244 27.86 -0.43 6.50
C GLU A 244 27.38 0.94 6.02
N PHE A 245 26.55 1.61 6.81
CA PHE A 245 26.00 2.93 6.46
C PHE A 245 27.05 4.03 6.62
N MET A 246 27.90 3.95 7.64
CA MET A 246 29.01 4.86 7.86
C MET A 246 29.97 4.86 6.67
N ARG A 247 30.38 3.69 6.18
CA ARG A 247 31.24 3.59 4.99
C ARG A 247 30.62 4.19 3.74
N ALA A 248 29.29 4.16 3.63
CA ALA A 248 28.58 4.62 2.44
C ALA A 248 28.19 6.11 2.49
N PHE A 249 27.86 6.65 3.67
CA PHE A 249 27.19 7.95 3.80
C PHE A 249 27.93 8.97 4.66
N ARG A 250 29.00 8.58 5.37
CA ARG A 250 29.78 9.53 6.17
C ARG A 250 30.47 10.54 5.26
N GLN A 251 30.37 11.82 5.63
CA GLN A 251 31.05 12.94 4.99
C GLN A 251 31.98 13.64 5.99
N ASP A 252 32.89 14.48 5.48
CA ASP A 252 33.71 15.34 6.33
C ASP A 252 32.83 16.24 7.20
N GLY A 253 33.10 16.25 8.51
CA GLY A 253 32.29 16.96 9.51
C GLY A 253 31.27 16.08 10.24
N ASP A 254 30.89 14.92 9.69
CA ASP A 254 30.06 13.96 10.42
C ASP A 254 30.81 13.36 11.63
N PHE A 255 30.07 13.06 12.68
CA PHE A 255 30.60 12.55 13.94
C PHE A 255 30.57 11.01 13.99
N ILE A 256 31.60 10.43 14.59
CA ILE A 256 31.62 9.03 15.00
C ILE A 256 31.56 8.99 16.52
N LEU A 257 30.66 8.17 17.06
CA LEU A 257 30.54 7.93 18.50
C LEU A 257 30.64 6.42 18.76
N SER A 258 31.85 5.98 19.09
CA SER A 258 32.15 4.60 19.42
C SER A 258 33.29 4.54 20.44
N PRO A 259 33.25 3.62 21.41
CA PRO A 259 34.37 3.42 22.34
C PRO A 259 35.60 2.76 21.68
N PHE A 260 35.47 2.24 20.45
CA PHE A 260 36.54 1.46 19.81
C PHE A 260 37.08 2.08 18.53
N HIS A 261 36.45 3.16 18.03
CA HIS A 261 36.86 3.83 16.79
C HIS A 261 37.84 4.96 17.06
N GLU A 262 38.95 5.04 16.31
CA GLU A 262 40.01 6.04 16.55
C GLU A 262 39.54 7.49 16.34
N GLU A 263 38.76 7.71 15.28
CA GLU A 263 38.18 9.03 14.94
C GLU A 263 36.98 9.43 15.81
N THR A 264 36.66 8.67 16.86
CA THR A 264 35.54 8.99 17.75
C THR A 264 35.69 10.37 18.38
N VAL A 265 34.56 11.05 18.54
CA VAL A 265 34.51 12.30 19.32
C VAL A 265 34.85 12.01 20.78
N GLY A 266 35.55 12.94 21.42
CA GLY A 266 35.78 12.85 22.86
C GLY A 266 34.53 13.26 23.63
N TRP A 267 34.01 12.39 24.49
CA TRP A 267 32.77 12.58 25.21
C TRP A 267 32.95 12.28 26.71
N ARG A 268 32.37 13.12 27.56
CA ARG A 268 32.30 12.91 29.01
C ARG A 268 30.86 12.97 29.46
N LEU A 269 30.45 12.09 30.38
CA LEU A 269 29.10 12.12 30.90
C LEU A 269 28.78 13.46 31.58
N SER A 270 29.77 14.08 32.23
CA SER A 270 29.60 15.38 32.87
C SER A 270 29.20 16.49 31.89
N ASN A 271 29.47 16.34 30.59
CA ASN A 271 29.04 17.28 29.55
C ASN A 271 27.52 17.28 29.35
N GLU A 272 26.78 16.30 29.88
CA GLU A 272 25.32 16.19 29.70
C GLU A 272 24.53 16.78 30.87
N ALA A 273 25.17 16.90 32.04
CA ALA A 273 24.59 17.53 33.22
C ALA A 273 24.66 19.06 33.10
N ARG A 274 23.61 19.75 33.53
CA ARG A 274 23.55 21.22 33.68
C ARG A 274 23.31 21.60 35.13
N ASP A 275 22.56 20.78 35.85
CA ASP A 275 22.21 20.95 37.26
C ASP A 275 22.43 19.63 38.03
N LEU A 276 22.51 19.70 39.37
CA LEU A 276 22.77 18.52 40.21
C LEU A 276 21.72 17.42 40.05
N TYR A 277 20.45 17.78 39.83
CA TYR A 277 19.37 16.81 39.66
C TYR A 277 19.45 16.04 38.33
N ASP A 278 20.23 16.52 37.34
CA ASP A 278 20.40 15.80 36.08
C ASP A 278 21.08 14.44 36.32
N TRP A 279 21.89 14.31 37.38
CA TRP A 279 22.61 13.07 37.70
C TRP A 279 21.72 11.91 38.07
N ASP A 280 20.62 12.14 38.81
CA ASP A 280 19.62 11.10 39.10
C ASP A 280 18.95 10.60 37.82
N ARG A 281 18.71 11.51 36.86
CA ARG A 281 18.14 11.14 35.56
C ARG A 281 19.15 10.38 34.70
N LEU A 282 20.41 10.81 34.67
CA LEU A 282 21.47 10.14 33.92
C LEU A 282 21.75 8.73 34.47
N ALA A 283 21.65 8.53 35.78
CA ALA A 283 21.82 7.22 36.42
C ALA A 283 20.89 6.15 35.81
N SER A 284 19.65 6.54 35.46
CA SER A 284 18.67 5.63 34.85
C SER A 284 19.07 5.13 33.45
N GLY A 285 19.97 5.83 32.76
CA GLY A 285 20.50 5.40 31.46
C GLY A 285 21.61 4.35 31.56
N PHE A 286 22.33 4.29 32.69
CA PHE A 286 23.50 3.42 32.87
C PHE A 286 23.29 2.28 33.88
N VAL A 287 22.26 2.38 34.72
CA VAL A 287 21.85 1.33 35.65
C VAL A 287 20.45 0.84 35.24
N PRO A 288 20.31 -0.42 34.78
CA PRO A 288 19.04 -0.93 34.30
C PRO A 288 18.01 -1.05 35.42
N GLU A 289 16.73 -1.13 35.05
CA GLU A 289 15.67 -1.50 35.99
C GLU A 289 15.91 -2.93 36.52
N GLY A 290 15.78 -3.13 37.83
CA GLY A 290 15.88 -4.44 38.44
C GLY A 290 14.50 -5.08 38.65
N ASN A 291 14.45 -6.42 38.62
CA ASN A 291 13.24 -7.19 38.89
C ASN A 291 13.42 -8.05 40.16
N GLY A 292 12.37 -8.15 40.97
CA GLY A 292 12.39 -8.94 42.21
C GLY A 292 13.52 -8.51 43.14
N ASN A 293 14.36 -9.47 43.57
CA ASN A 293 15.46 -9.20 44.50
C ASN A 293 16.55 -8.28 43.92
N SER A 294 16.65 -8.14 42.58
CA SER A 294 17.64 -7.24 41.95
C SER A 294 17.22 -5.77 41.95
N ALA A 295 15.92 -5.48 42.13
CA ALA A 295 15.37 -4.12 42.11
C ALA A 295 16.00 -3.22 43.18
N GLU A 296 16.06 -3.69 44.42
CA GLU A 296 16.64 -2.91 45.53
C GLU A 296 18.11 -2.54 45.25
N TRP A 297 18.89 -3.48 44.72
CA TRP A 297 20.30 -3.26 44.40
C TRP A 297 20.49 -2.24 43.28
N HIS A 298 19.65 -2.29 42.24
CA HIS A 298 19.69 -1.34 41.14
C HIS A 298 19.25 0.06 41.58
N ASP A 299 18.24 0.18 42.45
CA ASP A 299 17.79 1.48 42.98
C ASP A 299 18.87 2.14 43.86
N MET A 300 19.56 1.34 44.69
CA MET A 300 20.71 1.83 45.44
C MET A 300 21.87 2.21 44.53
N ALA A 301 22.13 1.45 43.47
CA ALA A 301 23.16 1.79 42.48
C ALA A 301 22.83 3.09 41.75
N LYS A 302 21.57 3.33 41.36
CA LYS A 302 21.14 4.61 40.78
C LYS A 302 21.35 5.76 41.76
N SER A 303 20.96 5.58 43.02
CA SER A 303 21.12 6.60 44.08
C SER A 303 22.60 6.92 44.31
N LEU A 304 23.47 5.90 44.39
CA LEU A 304 24.91 6.10 44.54
C LEU A 304 25.53 6.78 43.31
N PHE A 305 25.12 6.37 42.10
CA PHE A 305 25.58 6.98 40.86
C PHE A 305 25.21 8.46 40.79
N GLY A 306 23.95 8.80 41.08
CA GLY A 306 23.45 10.17 41.10
C GLY A 306 24.22 11.04 42.10
N ALA A 307 24.34 10.57 43.33
CA ALA A 307 25.04 11.30 44.40
C ALA A 307 26.53 11.51 44.11
N VAL A 308 27.25 10.44 43.69
CA VAL A 308 28.68 10.55 43.35
C VAL A 308 28.89 11.47 42.15
N GLY A 309 28.06 11.35 41.11
CA GLY A 309 28.13 12.22 39.95
C GLY A 309 27.90 13.69 40.30
N ALA A 310 26.88 13.98 41.11
CA ALA A 310 26.57 15.32 41.59
C ALA A 310 27.70 15.89 42.47
N GLY A 311 28.22 15.10 43.42
CA GLY A 311 29.33 15.52 44.27
C GLY A 311 30.61 15.81 43.47
N LEU A 312 30.96 14.94 42.51
CA LEU A 312 32.09 15.19 41.60
C LEU A 312 31.84 16.43 40.72
N PHE A 313 30.61 16.66 40.30
CA PHE A 313 30.24 17.83 39.50
C PHE A 313 30.46 19.13 40.28
N GLU A 314 30.12 19.18 41.57
CA GLU A 314 30.41 20.33 42.42
C GLU A 314 31.91 20.50 42.68
N VAL A 315 32.60 19.43 43.07
CA VAL A 315 34.03 19.47 43.44
C VAL A 315 34.91 19.89 42.26
N TYR A 316 34.59 19.40 41.06
CA TYR A 316 35.40 19.61 39.86
C TYR A 316 34.82 20.64 38.89
N ASP A 317 33.79 21.42 39.28
CA ASP A 317 33.12 22.39 38.38
C ASP A 317 32.70 21.72 37.04
N GLY A 318 32.16 20.51 37.13
CA GLY A 318 31.76 19.66 36.01
C GLY A 318 32.91 19.06 35.17
N LYS A 319 34.17 19.32 35.51
CA LYS A 319 35.36 18.97 34.69
C LYS A 319 36.11 17.75 35.23
N PHE A 320 35.42 16.63 35.40
CA PHE A 320 36.05 15.34 35.71
C PHE A 320 35.96 14.37 34.51
N THR A 321 36.75 13.32 34.51
CA THR A 321 36.83 12.32 33.42
C THR A 321 35.85 11.17 33.64
N ASN A 322 35.50 10.45 32.57
CA ASN A 322 34.72 9.22 32.72
C ASN A 322 35.46 8.17 33.57
N ALA A 323 36.79 8.12 33.44
CA ALA A 323 37.65 7.23 34.23
C ALA A 323 37.60 7.56 35.73
N GLU A 324 37.54 8.85 36.10
CA GLU A 324 37.44 9.26 37.49
C GLU A 324 36.09 8.89 38.10
N LEU A 325 34.98 9.16 37.40
CA LEU A 325 33.66 8.73 37.84
C LEU A 325 33.62 7.20 38.05
N GLN A 326 34.14 6.45 37.08
CA GLN A 326 34.20 5.00 37.16
C GLN A 326 35.05 4.52 38.35
N ARG A 327 36.21 5.14 38.59
CA ARG A 327 37.09 4.82 39.73
C ARG A 327 36.35 5.04 41.04
N VAL A 328 35.68 6.16 41.21
CA VAL A 328 34.98 6.48 42.47
C VAL A 328 33.84 5.48 42.72
N LEU A 329 33.03 5.20 41.69
CA LEU A 329 31.92 4.25 41.82
C LEU A 329 32.39 2.85 42.21
N ILE A 330 33.48 2.36 41.61
CA ILE A 330 33.90 0.94 41.72
C ILE A 330 34.94 0.71 42.82
N ALA A 331 35.77 1.70 43.14
CA ALA A 331 36.99 1.50 43.94
C ALA A 331 37.23 2.49 45.08
N ALA A 332 36.54 3.63 45.16
CA ALA A 332 36.78 4.58 46.25
C ALA A 332 36.52 3.96 47.63
N GLU A 333 37.32 4.31 48.63
CA GLU A 333 37.03 3.88 50.01
C GLU A 333 35.88 4.70 50.59
N ALA A 334 35.24 4.19 51.65
CA ALA A 334 34.11 4.86 52.30
C ALA A 334 34.46 6.30 52.73
N GLU A 335 35.69 6.54 53.19
CA GLU A 335 36.20 7.86 53.58
C GLU A 335 36.29 8.85 52.42
N GLU A 336 36.62 8.36 51.21
CA GLU A 336 36.66 9.18 49.99
C GLU A 336 35.25 9.45 49.45
N LEU A 337 34.33 8.49 49.57
CA LEU A 337 32.94 8.63 49.15
C LEU A 337 32.15 9.58 50.06
N ALA A 338 32.37 9.52 51.37
CA ALA A 338 31.60 10.26 52.38
C ALA A 338 31.37 11.75 52.05
N PRO A 339 32.41 12.56 51.70
CA PRO A 339 32.18 13.96 51.35
C PRO A 339 31.38 14.16 50.06
N LEU A 340 31.41 13.21 49.11
CA LEU A 340 30.68 13.31 47.84
C LEU A 340 29.20 12.99 47.98
N VAL A 341 28.84 12.12 48.94
CA VAL A 341 27.45 11.65 49.12
C VAL A 341 26.77 12.22 50.37
N SER A 342 27.44 13.09 51.12
CA SER A 342 26.90 13.68 52.35
C SER A 342 25.61 14.46 52.09
N GLY A 343 24.58 14.22 52.90
CA GLY A 343 23.27 14.85 52.76
C GLY A 343 22.40 14.26 51.63
N THR A 344 22.86 13.20 50.97
CA THR A 344 22.10 12.50 49.92
C THR A 344 21.51 11.18 50.44
N THR A 345 20.63 10.56 49.66
CA THR A 345 20.09 9.22 49.98
C THR A 345 21.16 8.12 49.95
N ALA A 346 22.34 8.38 49.36
CA ALA A 346 23.45 7.44 49.28
C ALA A 346 24.43 7.54 50.47
N GLU A 347 24.26 8.50 51.38
CA GLU A 347 25.18 8.71 52.52
C GLU A 347 25.39 7.45 53.36
N VAL A 348 24.34 6.66 53.56
CA VAL A 348 24.39 5.39 54.31
C VAL A 348 25.39 4.39 53.72
N LEU A 349 25.66 4.44 52.41
CA LEU A 349 26.60 3.54 51.74
C LEU A 349 28.07 3.92 52.00
N ALA A 350 28.34 5.15 52.46
CA ALA A 350 29.66 5.62 52.81
C ALA A 350 29.97 5.49 54.33
N ALA A 351 29.11 4.83 55.10
CA ALA A 351 29.37 4.55 56.50
C ALA A 351 30.48 3.51 56.67
N SER A 352 31.37 3.72 57.66
CA SER A 352 32.56 2.89 57.88
C SER A 352 32.31 1.56 58.61
N ASP A 353 31.05 1.14 58.79
CA ASP A 353 30.72 -0.13 59.46
C ASP A 353 30.71 -1.33 58.50
N ASP A 354 30.99 -2.52 59.03
CA ASP A 354 31.09 -3.76 58.25
C ASP A 354 29.81 -4.12 57.47
N TYR A 355 28.64 -3.74 57.99
CA TYR A 355 27.37 -4.04 57.33
C TYR A 355 27.19 -3.18 56.08
N ASN A 356 27.40 -1.87 56.18
CA ASN A 356 27.31 -0.97 55.04
C ASN A 356 28.47 -1.15 54.05
N ALA A 357 29.67 -1.51 54.51
CA ALA A 357 30.78 -1.87 53.63
C ALA A 357 30.41 -3.06 52.71
N ARG A 358 29.78 -4.11 53.24
CA ARG A 358 29.27 -5.23 52.43
C ARG A 358 28.15 -4.79 51.48
N ARG A 359 27.27 -3.90 51.92
CA ARG A 359 26.18 -3.36 51.09
C ARG A 359 26.72 -2.56 49.91
N LEU A 360 27.71 -1.69 50.14
CA LEU A 360 28.41 -0.94 49.10
C LEU A 360 29.07 -1.88 48.07
N GLN A 361 29.73 -2.95 48.52
CA GLN A 361 30.31 -3.95 47.62
C GLN A 361 29.25 -4.64 46.74
N SER A 362 28.07 -4.96 47.30
CA SER A 362 26.96 -5.50 46.51
C SER A 362 26.43 -4.51 45.47
N VAL A 363 26.28 -3.23 45.84
CA VAL A 363 25.87 -2.16 44.91
C VAL A 363 26.88 -1.99 43.77
N ARG A 364 28.19 -2.10 44.07
CA ARG A 364 29.26 -2.00 43.07
C ARG A 364 29.22 -3.06 41.99
N MET A 365 28.70 -4.25 42.29
CA MET A 365 28.54 -5.32 41.31
C MET A 365 27.63 -4.90 40.15
N SER A 366 26.65 -4.02 40.39
CA SER A 366 25.80 -3.45 39.34
C SER A 366 26.58 -2.56 38.36
N PHE A 367 27.62 -1.85 38.81
CA PHE A 367 28.45 -1.03 37.92
C PHE A 367 29.48 -1.85 37.15
N ILE A 368 30.06 -2.88 37.77
CA ILE A 368 31.05 -3.75 37.12
C ILE A 368 30.45 -4.47 35.90
N ALA A 369 29.16 -4.81 35.96
CA ALA A 369 28.45 -5.42 34.83
C ALA A 369 28.31 -4.45 33.65
N ASN A 370 27.88 -3.21 33.90
CA ASN A 370 27.35 -2.30 32.87
C ASN A 370 28.34 -1.21 32.42
N LEU A 371 29.39 -0.91 33.19
CA LEU A 371 30.35 0.17 32.87
C LEU A 371 31.64 -0.34 32.18
N LYS A 372 31.66 -1.55 31.63
CA LYS A 372 32.89 -2.14 31.08
C LYS A 372 33.43 -1.36 29.86
N ALA A 373 32.56 -0.92 28.96
CA ALA A 373 32.94 -0.14 27.78
C ALA A 373 33.53 1.24 28.10
N TRP A 374 33.23 1.80 29.28
CA TRP A 374 33.66 3.14 29.67
C TRP A 374 35.17 3.32 29.69
N ARG A 375 35.92 2.24 29.93
CA ARG A 375 37.40 2.24 29.93
C ARG A 375 38.02 2.59 28.58
N TYR A 376 37.25 2.44 27.51
CA TYR A 376 37.67 2.69 26.14
C TYR A 376 37.08 3.99 25.59
N VAL A 377 36.18 4.64 26.34
CA VAL A 377 35.60 5.92 25.93
C VAL A 377 36.68 7.00 26.01
N LYS A 378 36.89 7.67 24.88
CA LYS A 378 37.77 8.83 24.79
C LYS A 378 37.11 10.03 25.46
N ASP A 379 37.78 10.61 26.45
CA ASP A 379 37.32 11.87 27.05
C ASP A 379 37.42 13.03 26.06
N GLY A 380 36.49 13.98 26.18
CA GLY A 380 36.50 15.26 25.49
C GLY A 380 35.27 16.09 25.82
N ASP A 381 35.03 17.15 25.05
CA ASP A 381 34.03 18.18 25.35
C ASP A 381 32.75 18.05 24.53
N PHE A 382 32.61 16.98 23.73
CA PHE A 382 31.39 16.78 22.96
C PHE A 382 30.20 16.52 23.89
N SER A 383 29.06 17.18 23.63
CA SER A 383 27.79 16.96 24.34
C SER A 383 26.72 16.49 23.37
N LEU A 384 26.14 15.33 23.66
CA LEU A 384 24.99 14.77 22.96
C LEU A 384 23.77 15.65 23.12
N ARG A 385 23.57 16.20 24.32
CA ARG A 385 22.49 17.12 24.65
C ARG A 385 22.55 18.39 23.82
N ASP A 386 23.73 19.00 23.70
CA ASP A 386 23.88 20.22 22.90
C ASP A 386 23.77 19.92 21.40
N TRP A 387 24.36 18.82 20.93
CA TRP A 387 24.27 18.42 19.53
C TRP A 387 22.82 18.17 19.11
N ILE A 388 22.04 17.38 19.87
CA ILE A 388 20.63 17.13 19.51
C ILE A 388 19.79 18.40 19.60
N ALA A 389 20.16 19.33 20.50
CA ALA A 389 19.54 20.64 20.68
C ALA A 389 19.94 21.70 19.64
N SER A 390 20.93 21.41 18.78
CA SER A 390 21.29 22.27 17.65
C SER A 390 20.41 22.02 16.42
N ASP A 391 20.56 22.83 15.37
CA ASP A 391 19.95 22.64 14.03
C ASP A 391 21.04 22.62 12.95
N THR A 392 22.07 21.81 13.18
CA THR A 392 23.17 21.62 12.23
C THR A 392 22.86 20.53 11.19
N SER A 393 23.74 20.24 10.23
CA SER A 393 23.49 19.24 9.17
C SER A 393 24.31 17.97 9.30
N GLU A 394 25.27 17.92 10.23
CA GLU A 394 26.14 16.76 10.41
C GLU A 394 25.33 15.57 10.94
N TRP A 395 25.73 14.38 10.52
CA TRP A 395 25.21 13.11 11.01
C TRP A 395 26.10 12.55 12.10
N MET A 396 25.53 11.64 12.88
CA MET A 396 26.23 10.91 13.93
C MET A 396 26.12 9.42 13.67
N PHE A 397 27.25 8.75 13.51
CA PHE A 397 27.33 7.30 13.34
C PHE A 397 27.76 6.65 14.65
N LEU A 398 27.00 5.63 15.06
CA LEU A 398 27.32 4.77 16.19
C LEU A 398 27.66 3.37 15.62
N PRO A 399 28.87 3.20 15.05
CA PRO A 399 29.28 1.93 14.48
C PRO A 399 29.58 0.90 15.57
N TYR A 400 29.18 -0.33 15.33
CA TYR A 400 29.56 -1.48 16.16
C TYR A 400 29.65 -2.75 15.31
N SER A 401 30.49 -3.68 15.74
CA SER A 401 30.48 -5.08 15.28
C SER A 401 29.71 -5.98 16.26
N ASP A 402 29.36 -7.19 15.83
CA ASP A 402 28.72 -8.18 16.70
C ASP A 402 29.57 -8.53 17.94
N TYR A 403 30.90 -8.49 17.80
CA TYR A 403 31.83 -8.71 18.93
C TYR A 403 31.77 -7.55 19.94
N GLU A 404 31.87 -6.32 19.45
CA GLU A 404 31.84 -5.11 20.27
C GLU A 404 30.49 -4.89 20.96
N MET A 405 29.39 -5.33 20.34
CA MET A 405 28.04 -5.21 20.90
C MET A 405 27.93 -5.85 22.28
N THR A 406 28.63 -6.97 22.52
CA THR A 406 28.63 -7.63 23.84
C THR A 406 29.19 -6.76 24.97
N LEU A 407 30.03 -5.79 24.63
CA LEU A 407 30.70 -4.89 25.57
C LEU A 407 30.05 -3.50 25.59
N ALA A 408 29.63 -2.99 24.43
CA ALA A 408 29.16 -1.61 24.26
C ALA A 408 27.64 -1.43 24.32
N ARG A 409 26.84 -2.51 24.39
CA ARG A 409 25.37 -2.44 24.38
C ARG A 409 24.81 -1.38 25.33
N ASP A 410 25.18 -1.45 26.61
CA ASP A 410 24.62 -0.57 27.64
C ASP A 410 25.05 0.89 27.43
N LEU A 411 26.27 1.11 26.93
CA LEU A 411 26.77 2.44 26.60
C LEU A 411 26.05 3.04 25.38
N LEU A 412 25.83 2.25 24.32
CA LEU A 412 25.06 2.66 23.15
C LEU A 412 23.62 3.00 23.53
N ALA A 413 22.99 2.14 24.33
CA ALA A 413 21.64 2.37 24.85
C ALA A 413 21.56 3.66 25.68
N ALA A 414 22.56 3.92 26.53
CA ALA A 414 22.64 5.14 27.33
C ALA A 414 22.82 6.40 26.48
N TRP A 415 23.68 6.37 25.45
CA TRP A 415 23.81 7.50 24.52
C TRP A 415 22.50 7.78 23.78
N VAL A 416 21.78 6.75 23.34
CA VAL A 416 20.45 6.91 22.74
C VAL A 416 19.46 7.48 23.77
N ASP A 417 19.46 7.02 25.03
CA ASP A 417 18.60 7.59 26.08
C ASP A 417 18.87 9.08 26.32
N ILE A 418 20.14 9.47 26.41
CA ILE A 418 20.54 10.87 26.58
C ILE A 418 20.04 11.71 25.41
N MET A 419 20.23 11.27 24.16
CA MET A 419 19.80 12.00 22.98
C MET A 419 18.27 12.11 22.90
N VAL A 420 17.55 11.00 23.09
CA VAL A 420 16.08 10.97 23.06
C VAL A 420 15.49 11.85 24.16
N THR A 421 16.01 11.75 25.37
CA THR A 421 15.53 12.54 26.52
C THR A 421 15.83 14.01 26.35
N SER A 422 17.02 14.35 25.85
CA SER A 422 17.39 15.73 25.54
C SER A 422 16.51 16.33 24.45
N ALA A 423 16.16 15.54 23.42
CA ALA A 423 15.19 15.96 22.41
C ALA A 423 13.79 16.20 23.00
N LEU A 424 13.34 15.36 23.95
CA LEU A 424 12.06 15.51 24.65
C LEU A 424 12.02 16.71 25.61
N ASN A 425 13.14 17.01 26.26
CA ASN A 425 13.27 18.06 27.29
C ASN A 425 13.64 19.42 26.72
N ARG A 426 13.63 19.61 25.40
CA ARG A 426 13.70 20.94 24.79
C ARG A 426 12.57 21.81 25.37
N ARG A 427 12.95 22.77 26.22
CA ARG A 427 12.04 23.82 26.72
C ARG A 427 11.40 24.48 25.49
N GLU A 428 10.08 24.63 25.53
CA GLU A 428 9.24 25.09 24.42
C GLU A 428 9.92 26.23 23.63
N GLY A 429 10.40 25.88 22.45
CA GLY A 429 10.99 26.75 21.44
C GLY A 429 10.60 26.21 20.05
N PRO A 430 10.84 26.95 18.97
CA PRO A 430 10.51 26.46 17.63
C PRO A 430 11.23 25.12 17.40
N ALA A 431 10.48 24.11 16.96
CA ALA A 431 11.05 22.83 16.59
C ALA A 431 12.15 23.03 15.55
N PRO A 432 13.20 22.19 15.53
CA PRO A 432 14.21 22.23 14.47
C PRO A 432 13.52 22.23 13.11
N LEU A 433 14.06 23.04 12.20
CA LEU A 433 13.56 23.05 10.83
C LEU A 433 13.80 21.68 10.18
N ARG A 434 14.98 21.11 10.44
CA ARG A 434 15.36 19.77 9.96
C ARG A 434 14.73 18.68 10.80
N THR A 435 14.39 17.57 10.15
CA THR A 435 14.04 16.36 10.88
C THR A 435 15.32 15.66 11.31
N THR A 436 15.40 15.26 12.59
CA THR A 436 16.47 14.36 13.05
C THR A 436 15.98 12.93 13.00
N TRP A 437 16.65 12.11 12.21
CA TRP A 437 16.31 10.69 12.04
C TRP A 437 17.13 9.84 12.99
N ILE A 438 16.51 8.92 13.70
CA ILE A 438 17.19 7.87 14.46
C ILE A 438 17.00 6.58 13.66
N ILE A 439 18.07 6.09 13.05
CA ILE A 439 18.06 4.91 12.20
C ILE A 439 18.69 3.77 12.98
N VAL A 440 17.90 2.73 13.22
CA VAL A 440 18.31 1.51 13.93
C VAL A 440 18.17 0.34 12.96
N ASP A 441 19.30 -0.12 12.43
CA ASP A 441 19.32 -1.22 11.45
C ASP A 441 18.87 -2.56 12.06
N GLU A 442 19.22 -2.82 13.33
CA GLU A 442 18.75 -4.02 14.02
C GLU A 442 18.40 -3.70 15.47
N LEU A 443 17.10 -3.55 15.74
CA LEU A 443 16.62 -3.18 17.07
C LEU A 443 16.94 -4.25 18.12
N ASN A 444 16.90 -5.53 17.73
CA ASN A 444 17.11 -6.65 18.65
C ASN A 444 18.55 -6.71 19.20
N SER A 445 19.53 -6.20 18.46
CA SER A 445 20.95 -6.25 18.86
C SER A 445 21.26 -5.37 20.08
N LEU A 446 20.50 -4.30 20.26
CA LEU A 446 20.74 -3.26 21.26
C LEU A 446 20.14 -3.58 22.64
N GLY A 447 19.42 -4.69 22.77
CA GLY A 447 18.63 -4.97 23.98
C GLY A 447 17.47 -3.99 24.14
N GLU A 448 16.98 -3.87 25.38
CA GLU A 448 15.91 -2.94 25.68
C GLU A 448 16.46 -1.51 25.80
N ILE A 449 15.88 -0.57 25.04
CA ILE A 449 16.12 0.86 25.20
C ILE A 449 14.81 1.51 25.68
N PRO A 450 14.61 1.70 27.00
CA PRO A 450 13.37 2.28 27.55
C PRO A 450 13.03 3.65 26.95
N ALA A 451 14.06 4.43 26.61
CA ALA A 451 13.91 5.74 25.97
C ALA A 451 13.18 5.68 24.63
N LEU A 452 13.36 4.62 23.84
CA LEU A 452 12.69 4.47 22.54
C LEU A 452 11.19 4.25 22.71
N LEU A 453 10.74 3.55 23.76
CA LEU A 453 9.32 3.37 24.06
C LEU A 453 8.63 4.70 24.38
N VAL A 454 9.25 5.48 25.28
CA VAL A 454 8.76 6.82 25.64
C VAL A 454 8.86 7.76 24.44
N GLY A 455 10.00 7.70 23.75
CA GLY A 455 10.33 8.51 22.59
C GLY A 455 9.32 8.32 21.46
N ALA A 456 8.96 7.08 21.13
CA ALA A 456 8.03 6.75 20.05
C ALA A 456 6.62 7.38 20.22
N THR A 457 6.26 7.85 21.41
CA THR A 457 4.98 8.54 21.65
C THR A 457 5.09 10.07 21.62
N ARG A 458 6.26 10.62 22.01
CA ARG A 458 6.41 12.07 22.29
C ARG A 458 7.36 12.79 21.35
N LEU A 459 8.30 12.09 20.70
CA LEU A 459 9.33 12.68 19.86
C LEU A 459 8.81 13.34 18.58
N ARG A 460 7.59 13.00 18.15
CA ARG A 460 6.93 13.62 16.99
C ARG A 460 6.93 15.15 17.07
N LYS A 461 6.66 15.72 18.25
CA LYS A 461 6.64 17.18 18.47
C LYS A 461 8.05 17.79 18.51
N ALA A 462 9.06 17.00 18.86
CA ALA A 462 10.45 17.42 18.94
C ALA A 462 11.18 17.39 17.57
N GLY A 463 10.48 17.06 16.48
CA GLY A 463 11.07 17.01 15.14
C GLY A 463 11.93 15.77 14.89
N VAL A 464 11.75 14.70 15.69
CA VAL A 464 12.53 13.46 15.58
C VAL A 464 11.70 12.35 14.95
N ALA A 465 12.30 11.62 14.01
CA ALA A 465 11.72 10.47 13.33
C ALA A 465 12.55 9.21 13.63
N ILE A 466 11.94 8.18 14.21
CA ILE A 466 12.62 6.91 14.47
C ILE A 466 12.30 5.94 13.34
N VAL A 467 13.32 5.28 12.82
CA VAL A 467 13.19 4.15 11.89
C VAL A 467 13.89 2.96 12.52
N VAL A 468 13.12 1.92 12.81
CA VAL A 468 13.66 0.66 13.31
C VAL A 468 13.44 -0.42 12.28
N ALA A 469 14.39 -1.33 12.19
CA ALA A 469 14.16 -2.56 11.48
C ALA A 469 14.21 -3.76 12.44
N VAL A 470 13.28 -4.68 12.20
CA VAL A 470 12.99 -5.84 13.04
C VAL A 470 13.12 -7.06 12.14
N GLN A 471 14.16 -7.85 12.38
CA GLN A 471 14.41 -9.07 11.63
C GLN A 471 13.65 -10.28 12.20
N ASP A 472 13.53 -10.32 13.53
CA ASP A 472 12.90 -11.41 14.28
C ASP A 472 11.95 -10.82 15.33
N PHE A 473 10.65 -11.13 15.21
CA PHE A 473 9.64 -10.62 16.14
C PHE A 473 9.61 -11.42 17.44
N ALA A 474 9.97 -12.70 17.42
CA ALA A 474 10.06 -13.50 18.63
C ALA A 474 11.18 -12.97 19.54
N GLN A 475 12.35 -12.64 18.97
CA GLN A 475 13.45 -12.03 19.72
C GLN A 475 13.10 -10.63 20.23
N LEU A 476 12.35 -9.84 19.44
CA LEU A 476 11.84 -8.53 19.89
C LEU A 476 10.95 -8.68 21.12
N ARG A 477 10.04 -9.66 21.12
CA ARG A 477 9.14 -9.97 22.24
C ARG A 477 9.88 -10.50 23.46
N GLU A 478 10.93 -11.29 23.27
CA GLU A 478 11.80 -11.71 24.38
C GLU A 478 12.50 -10.51 25.02
N THR A 479 13.02 -9.59 24.20
CA THR A 479 13.77 -8.42 24.66
C THR A 479 12.89 -7.39 25.36
N TYR A 480 11.72 -7.09 24.80
CA TYR A 480 10.84 -6.03 25.30
C TYR A 480 9.66 -6.56 26.12
N SER A 481 9.46 -7.87 26.28
CA SER A 481 8.19 -8.51 26.65
C SER A 481 7.07 -8.31 25.61
N ASP A 482 6.12 -9.24 25.56
CA ASP A 482 5.01 -9.22 24.59
C ASP A 482 4.27 -7.87 24.54
N ASN A 483 3.85 -7.35 25.70
CA ASN A 483 3.06 -6.13 25.79
C ASN A 483 3.83 -4.88 25.34
N ARG A 484 5.12 -4.74 25.71
CA ARG A 484 5.89 -3.54 25.33
C ARG A 484 6.36 -3.65 23.88
N ALA A 485 6.66 -4.84 23.37
CA ALA A 485 6.94 -5.04 21.95
C ALA A 485 5.75 -4.66 21.06
N GLU A 486 4.54 -5.07 21.45
CA GLU A 486 3.32 -4.65 20.74
C GLU A 486 3.10 -3.14 20.83
N THR A 487 3.25 -2.55 22.02
CA THR A 487 3.14 -1.10 22.22
C THR A 487 4.15 -0.34 21.36
N LEU A 488 5.39 -0.81 21.29
CA LEU A 488 6.45 -0.25 20.47
C LEU A 488 6.05 -0.27 18.99
N MET A 489 5.70 -1.44 18.45
CA MET A 489 5.30 -1.61 17.04
C MET A 489 4.03 -0.85 16.65
N ASN A 490 3.13 -0.61 17.61
CA ASN A 490 1.93 0.21 17.39
C ASN A 490 2.26 1.70 17.30
N ASN A 491 3.28 2.18 18.03
CA ASN A 491 3.75 3.57 17.92
C ASN A 491 4.48 3.85 16.59
N PHE A 492 5.06 2.83 15.97
CA PHE A 492 5.57 2.90 14.59
C PHE A 492 4.41 2.84 13.60
N SER A 493 3.85 4.01 13.30
CA SER A 493 2.61 4.10 12.52
C SER A 493 2.84 3.80 11.04
N ASN A 494 4.02 4.11 10.50
CA ASN A 494 4.39 3.68 9.15
C ASN A 494 5.06 2.30 9.20
N LYS A 495 4.73 1.43 8.24
CA LYS A 495 5.24 0.07 8.18
C LYS A 495 5.67 -0.28 6.77
N LEU A 496 6.92 -0.73 6.62
CA LEU A 496 7.39 -1.42 5.42
C LEU A 496 7.47 -2.91 5.75
N VAL A 497 6.61 -3.71 5.11
CA VAL A 497 6.55 -5.16 5.29
C VAL A 497 7.23 -5.82 4.10
N LEU A 498 8.42 -6.37 4.32
CA LEU A 498 9.13 -7.22 3.37
C LEU A 498 8.90 -8.71 3.72
N ARG A 499 9.52 -9.61 2.95
CA ARG A 499 9.45 -11.05 3.22
C ARG A 499 9.82 -11.35 4.68
N THR A 500 8.92 -12.04 5.37
CA THR A 500 9.09 -12.45 6.77
C THR A 500 8.79 -13.94 6.88
N THR A 501 9.74 -14.77 7.29
CA THR A 501 9.60 -16.24 7.33
C THR A 501 8.87 -16.76 8.57
N GLU A 502 8.82 -15.98 9.64
CA GLU A 502 8.16 -16.35 10.90
C GLU A 502 6.63 -16.31 10.77
N GLY A 503 5.94 -17.38 11.17
CA GLY A 503 4.47 -17.50 11.08
C GLY A 503 3.70 -16.50 11.92
N ASN A 504 4.09 -16.33 13.19
CA ASN A 504 3.40 -15.42 14.10
C ASN A 504 3.59 -13.95 13.68
N ALA A 505 4.79 -13.59 13.26
CA ALA A 505 5.06 -12.28 12.66
C ALA A 505 4.23 -12.04 11.40
N ALA A 506 4.19 -13.00 10.47
CA ALA A 506 3.40 -12.87 9.24
C ALA A 506 1.90 -12.71 9.52
N GLU A 507 1.34 -13.42 10.49
CA GLU A 507 -0.06 -13.25 10.93
C GLU A 507 -0.29 -11.87 11.54
N TYR A 508 0.62 -11.40 12.39
CA TYR A 508 0.56 -10.06 12.97
C TYR A 508 0.61 -8.97 11.90
N LEU A 509 1.54 -9.05 10.95
CA LEU A 509 1.71 -8.09 9.86
C LEU A 509 0.53 -8.12 8.88
N SER A 510 -0.01 -9.30 8.57
CA SER A 510 -1.23 -9.47 7.78
C SER A 510 -2.41 -8.73 8.43
N LYS A 511 -2.60 -8.88 9.74
CA LYS A 511 -3.62 -8.12 10.50
C LYS A 511 -3.37 -6.61 10.48
N GLN A 512 -2.12 -6.18 10.55
CA GLN A 512 -1.75 -4.75 10.50
C GLN A 512 -1.98 -4.12 9.11
N LEU A 513 -1.89 -4.90 8.02
CA LEU A 513 -2.27 -4.46 6.67
C LEU A 513 -3.81 -4.41 6.51
N GLY A 514 -4.53 -5.17 7.33
CA GLY A 514 -5.97 -5.07 7.48
C GLY A 514 -6.78 -5.94 6.51
N ASP A 515 -8.09 -5.84 6.67
CA ASP A 515 -9.09 -6.60 5.92
C ASP A 515 -9.82 -5.71 4.92
N ARG A 516 -10.40 -6.32 3.89
CA ARG A 516 -11.23 -5.65 2.90
C ARG A 516 -12.54 -6.38 2.69
N GLU A 517 -13.59 -5.59 2.44
CA GLU A 517 -14.90 -6.09 2.08
C GLU A 517 -15.06 -6.04 0.55
N MET A 518 -15.29 -7.21 -0.05
CA MET A 518 -15.48 -7.36 -1.49
C MET A 518 -16.90 -7.84 -1.77
N GLN A 519 -17.58 -7.18 -2.70
CA GLN A 519 -18.81 -7.69 -3.30
C GLN A 519 -18.45 -8.56 -4.50
N GLU A 520 -18.90 -9.81 -4.50
CA GLU A 520 -18.73 -10.77 -5.59
C GLU A 520 -20.08 -11.03 -6.26
N ASP A 521 -20.21 -10.62 -7.51
CA ASP A 521 -21.38 -10.96 -8.33
C ASP A 521 -21.05 -12.17 -9.20
N HIS A 522 -21.74 -13.29 -8.95
CA HIS A 522 -21.62 -14.51 -9.74
C HIS A 522 -22.73 -14.57 -10.78
N THR A 523 -22.35 -14.83 -12.02
CA THR A 523 -23.28 -15.16 -13.09
C THR A 523 -23.05 -16.62 -13.52
N SER A 524 -24.06 -17.47 -13.39
CA SER A 524 -24.00 -18.87 -13.80
C SER A 524 -25.08 -19.20 -14.83
N PHE A 525 -24.74 -20.10 -15.77
CA PHE A 525 -25.64 -20.52 -16.85
C PHE A 525 -25.95 -22.02 -16.74
N GLY A 526 -27.20 -22.36 -16.45
CA GLY A 526 -27.66 -23.75 -16.37
C GLY A 526 -27.95 -24.32 -17.75
N THR A 527 -27.24 -25.39 -18.14
CA THR A 527 -27.35 -26.06 -19.46
C THR A 527 -28.52 -27.06 -19.59
N GLY A 528 -29.37 -27.22 -18.57
CA GLY A 528 -30.52 -28.11 -18.64
C GLY A 528 -31.72 -27.49 -19.37
N GLY A 529 -32.28 -28.23 -20.36
CA GLY A 529 -33.66 -28.20 -20.91
C GLY A 529 -34.32 -26.89 -21.37
N GLY A 530 -33.78 -25.74 -21.02
CA GLY A 530 -34.43 -24.43 -21.15
C GLY A 530 -33.54 -23.23 -20.83
N GLY A 531 -32.28 -23.41 -20.42
CA GLY A 531 -31.29 -22.34 -20.25
C GLY A 531 -31.70 -21.29 -19.21
N SER A 532 -31.35 -21.49 -17.95
CA SER A 532 -31.59 -20.51 -16.87
C SER A 532 -30.32 -19.74 -16.57
N LEU A 533 -30.40 -18.41 -16.52
CA LEU A 533 -29.32 -17.53 -16.09
C LEU A 533 -29.58 -17.13 -14.63
N THR A 534 -28.63 -17.43 -13.75
CA THR A 534 -28.75 -17.14 -12.32
C THR A 534 -27.72 -16.08 -11.93
N TYR A 535 -28.18 -15.05 -11.22
CA TYR A 535 -27.35 -14.01 -10.65
C TYR A 535 -27.37 -14.14 -9.13
N SER A 536 -26.19 -14.12 -8.51
CA SER A 536 -26.06 -14.11 -7.04
C SER A 536 -24.98 -13.15 -6.62
N THR A 537 -25.28 -12.29 -5.65
CA THR A 537 -24.34 -11.32 -5.06
C THR A 537 -23.95 -11.80 -3.67
N ASN A 538 -22.67 -11.91 -3.40
CA ASN A 538 -22.10 -12.25 -2.10
C ASN A 538 -21.23 -11.10 -1.59
N ILE A 539 -21.24 -10.85 -0.28
CA ILE A 539 -20.31 -9.92 0.37
C ILE A 539 -19.32 -10.76 1.18
N VAL A 540 -18.04 -10.63 0.89
CA VAL A 540 -16.96 -11.42 1.48
C VAL A 540 -15.96 -10.48 2.17
N MET A 541 -15.66 -10.79 3.43
CA MET A 541 -14.55 -10.18 4.16
C MET A 541 -13.30 -11.04 3.96
N GLU A 542 -12.21 -10.46 3.46
CA GLU A 542 -10.94 -11.15 3.29
C GLU A 542 -9.76 -10.30 3.76
N ARG A 543 -8.66 -10.96 4.14
CA ARG A 543 -7.38 -10.27 4.41
C ARG A 543 -6.91 -9.58 3.14
N LEU A 544 -6.41 -8.35 3.24
CA LEU A 544 -5.80 -7.69 2.08
C LEU A 544 -4.59 -8.47 1.56
N VAL A 545 -3.77 -9.00 2.49
CA VAL A 545 -2.61 -9.86 2.23
C VAL A 545 -2.63 -11.01 3.20
N LEU A 546 -2.55 -12.24 2.70
CA LEU A 546 -2.44 -13.44 3.55
C LEU A 546 -1.04 -13.55 4.17
N PRO A 547 -0.92 -14.13 5.37
CA PRO A 547 0.39 -14.40 5.99
C PRO A 547 1.32 -15.21 5.07
N SER A 548 0.76 -16.17 4.34
CA SER A 548 1.50 -17.00 3.38
C SER A 548 2.00 -16.22 2.16
N GLU A 549 1.34 -15.11 1.79
CA GLU A 549 1.82 -14.20 0.75
C GLU A 549 3.00 -13.39 1.26
N ILE A 550 2.96 -12.90 2.51
CA ILE A 550 4.09 -12.21 3.16
C ILE A 550 5.32 -13.13 3.23
N GLN A 551 5.13 -14.39 3.62
CA GLN A 551 6.22 -15.38 3.71
C GLN A 551 6.86 -15.71 2.36
N LYS A 552 6.09 -15.60 1.27
CA LYS A 552 6.52 -15.92 -0.09
C LYS A 552 6.84 -14.70 -0.95
N LEU A 553 6.86 -13.50 -0.36
CA LEU A 553 7.26 -12.28 -1.07
C LEU A 553 8.65 -12.46 -1.69
N PRO A 554 8.85 -12.11 -2.96
CA PRO A 554 10.21 -12.03 -3.52
C PRO A 554 11.08 -11.05 -2.73
N ASP A 555 12.39 -11.28 -2.74
CA ASP A 555 13.33 -10.32 -2.15
C ASP A 555 13.21 -8.96 -2.85
N LEU A 556 13.40 -7.88 -2.09
CA LEU A 556 13.20 -6.50 -2.53
C LEU A 556 11.75 -6.17 -2.91
N GLU A 557 10.77 -7.01 -2.63
CA GLU A 557 9.34 -6.67 -2.75
C GLU A 557 8.65 -6.62 -1.38
N GLY A 558 7.66 -5.76 -1.27
CA GLY A 558 6.90 -5.63 -0.04
C GLY A 558 5.68 -4.75 -0.12
N TYR A 559 5.12 -4.48 1.05
CA TYR A 559 3.95 -3.63 1.24
C TYR A 559 4.32 -2.45 2.12
N LEU A 560 4.07 -1.25 1.62
CA LEU A 560 4.26 -0.01 2.34
C LEU A 560 2.91 0.52 2.81
N ASN A 561 2.78 0.71 4.11
CA ASN A 561 1.60 1.27 4.76
C ASN A 561 1.99 2.54 5.51
N PHE A 562 1.58 3.70 5.00
CA PHE A 562 1.75 4.96 5.72
C PHE A 562 0.62 5.18 6.72
N ALA A 563 0.92 5.88 7.80
CA ALA A 563 -0.05 6.19 8.83
C ALA A 563 -1.27 6.99 8.30
N GLY A 564 -2.46 6.72 8.83
CA GLY A 564 -3.67 7.46 8.48
C GLY A 564 -4.38 6.93 7.23
N ASP A 565 -5.16 7.79 6.58
CA ASP A 565 -5.98 7.41 5.42
C ASP A 565 -5.16 7.43 4.12
N TRP A 566 -4.22 6.50 4.01
CA TRP A 566 -3.46 6.25 2.77
C TRP A 566 -3.63 4.80 2.33
N PRO A 567 -3.71 4.55 1.01
CA PRO A 567 -3.75 3.18 0.50
C PRO A 567 -2.42 2.48 0.72
N ILE A 568 -2.48 1.16 0.84
CA ILE A 568 -1.27 0.32 0.92
C ILE A 568 -0.66 0.21 -0.47
N ILE A 569 0.66 0.30 -0.56
CA ILE A 569 1.37 0.30 -1.84
C ILE A 569 2.19 -0.98 -1.91
N LYS A 570 2.01 -1.77 -2.98
CA LYS A 570 2.97 -2.83 -3.28
C LYS A 570 4.22 -2.19 -3.89
N VAL A 571 5.34 -2.31 -3.20
CA VAL A 571 6.60 -1.65 -3.55
C VAL A 571 7.64 -2.68 -3.97
N ARG A 572 8.52 -2.26 -4.88
CA ARG A 572 9.79 -2.92 -5.15
C ARG A 572 10.90 -1.97 -4.72
N VAL A 573 11.68 -2.38 -3.73
CA VAL A 573 12.80 -1.61 -3.18
C VAL A 573 13.81 -1.38 -4.31
N PRO A 574 14.07 -0.11 -4.69
CA PRO A 574 15.07 0.19 -5.70
C PRO A 574 16.45 -0.26 -5.23
N LEU A 575 17.25 -0.80 -6.15
CA LEU A 575 18.66 -1.02 -5.87
C LEU A 575 19.37 0.35 -5.81
N PRO A 576 20.26 0.58 -4.82
CA PRO A 576 21.10 1.76 -4.78
C PRO A 576 21.89 1.87 -6.08
N GLN A 577 22.03 3.08 -6.61
CA GLN A 577 22.86 3.34 -7.79
C GLN A 577 24.36 3.26 -7.47
#